data_AF-X0RQE0-F1
#
_entry.id   AF-X0RQE0-F1
#
_cell.length_a   1.000
_cell.length_b   1.000
_cell.length_c   1.000
_cell.angle_alpha   90.00
_cell.angle_beta   90.00
_cell.angle_gamma   90.00
#
_symmetry.space_group_name_H-M   'P 1'
#
loop_
_entity.id
_entity.type
_entity.pdbx_description
1 polymer ?
#
loop_
_entity_poly.entity_id
_entity_poly.type
_entity_poly.pdbx_seq_one_letter_code
_entity_poly.pdbx_strand_id
1 'polypeptide(L)' 'DDADQRFNDIERIFNTPYQTVAVDLLEKYDAKYIFLSQRAMAKYSLADLRYVDEKCFELVYDKEVKIYKSLCRLT' A
#
# COMPACT_ATOMS: atom_id res chain seq x y z
N ASP A 1 -17.19 12.13 -6.63
CA ASP A 1 -17.45 12.24 -5.18
C ASP A 1 -16.21 11.88 -4.36
N ASP A 2 -16.23 12.15 -3.05
CA ASP A 2 -15.15 11.77 -2.11
C ASP A 2 -14.83 10.27 -2.18
N ALA A 3 -15.86 9.43 -2.34
CA ALA A 3 -15.73 7.99 -2.49
C ALA A 3 -14.92 7.57 -3.73
N ASP A 4 -15.16 8.21 -4.88
CA ASP A 4 -14.42 7.91 -6.11
C ASP A 4 -12.94 8.28 -5.97
N GLN A 5 -12.66 9.43 -5.33
CA GLN A 5 -11.30 9.86 -5.08
C GLN A 5 -10.57 8.85 -4.18
N ARG A 6 -11.22 8.43 -3.10
CA ARG A 6 -10.64 7.45 -2.17
C ARG A 6 -10.43 6.10 -2.83
N PHE A 7 -11.36 5.65 -3.68
CA PHE A 7 -11.20 4.43 -4.45
C PHE A 7 -9.99 4.51 -5.38
N ASN A 8 -9.88 5.58 -6.18
CA ASN A 8 -8.76 5.78 -7.09
C ASN A 8 -7.41 5.87 -6.37
N ASP A 9 -7.36 6.49 -5.19
CA ASP A 9 -6.15 6.57 -4.38
C ASP A 9 -5.72 5.18 -3.88
N ILE A 10 -6.67 4.35 -3.44
CA ILE A 10 -6.37 2.96 -3.05
C ILE A 10 -5.82 2.18 -4.25
N GLU A 11 -6.43 2.33 -5.44
CA GLU A 11 -5.90 1.67 -6.65
C GLU A 11 -4.48 2.14 -6.97
N ARG A 12 -4.17 3.42 -6.74
CA ARG A 12 -2.83 3.97 -6.93
C ARG A 12 -1.83 3.42 -5.91
N ILE A 13 -2.22 3.19 -4.65
CA ILE A 13 -1.37 2.52 -3.63
C ILE A 13 -0.96 1.13 -4.09
N PHE A 14 -1.84 0.35 -4.74
CA PHE A 14 -1.49 -1.01 -5.19
C PHE A 14 -0.66 -1.04 -6.48
N ASN A 15 -0.82 -0.06 -7.36
CA ASN A 15 -0.22 -0.10 -8.71
C ASN A 15 1.03 0.78 -8.90
N THR A 16 1.26 1.76 -8.04
CA THR A 16 2.42 2.65 -8.16
C THR A 16 3.74 1.89 -8.01
N PRO A 17 4.80 2.23 -8.76
CA PRO A 17 6.15 1.76 -8.48
C PRO A 17 6.89 2.68 -7.49
N TYR A 18 6.33 3.85 -7.19
CA TYR A 18 7.01 4.89 -6.42
C TYR A 18 6.63 4.85 -4.94
N GLN A 19 7.64 4.62 -4.08
CA GLN A 19 7.50 4.63 -2.63
C GLN A 19 6.95 5.96 -2.09
N THR A 20 7.42 7.09 -2.60
CA THR A 20 6.94 8.41 -2.18
C THR A 20 5.45 8.59 -2.43
N VAL A 21 4.94 8.11 -3.56
CA VAL A 21 3.50 8.15 -3.88
C VAL A 21 2.70 7.28 -2.91
N ALA A 22 3.20 6.09 -2.57
CA ALA A 22 2.52 5.21 -1.62
C ALA A 22 2.48 5.83 -0.22
N VAL A 23 3.60 6.39 0.26
CA VAL A 23 3.68 7.03 1.58
C VAL A 23 2.77 8.27 1.66
N ASP A 24 2.79 9.14 0.65
CA ASP A 24 1.92 10.33 0.58
C ASP A 24 0.42 9.96 0.69
N LEU A 25 -0.01 8.94 -0.07
CA LEU A 25 -1.39 8.48 -0.02
C LEU A 25 -1.76 7.81 1.30
N LEU A 26 -0.83 7.11 1.95
CA LEU A 26 -1.05 6.55 3.27
C LEU A 26 -1.22 7.65 4.33
N GLU A 27 -0.36 8.68 4.30
CA GLU A 27 -0.47 9.82 5.20
C GLU A 27 -1.77 10.59 5.03
N LYS A 28 -2.19 10.83 3.78
CA LYS A 28 -3.46 11.48 3.44
C LYS A 28 -4.66 10.88 4.18
N TYR A 29 -4.61 9.58 4.47
CA TYR A 29 -5.70 8.85 5.16
C TYR A 29 -5.34 8.38 6.58
N ASP A 30 -4.22 8.84 7.15
CA ASP A 30 -3.64 8.34 8.42
C ASP A 30 -3.56 6.80 8.49
N ALA A 31 -3.31 6.17 7.33
CA ALA A 31 -3.20 4.74 7.19
C ALA A 31 -1.76 4.29 7.47
N LYS A 32 -1.58 3.37 8.43
CA LYS A 32 -0.25 2.85 8.80
C LYS A 32 0.06 1.47 8.23
N TYR A 33 -0.96 0.75 7.78
CA TYR A 33 -0.83 -0.64 7.35
C TYR A 33 -1.44 -0.83 5.97
N ILE A 34 -0.76 -1.63 5.15
CA ILE A 34 -1.25 -2.12 3.87
C ILE A 34 -1.57 -3.61 4.03
N PHE A 35 -2.82 -3.96 3.77
CA PHE A 35 -3.28 -5.35 3.76
C PHE A 35 -3.29 -5.88 2.33
N LEU A 36 -2.29 -6.71 1.99
CA LEU A 36 -2.18 -7.35 0.69
C LEU A 36 -2.75 -8.78 0.77
N SER A 37 -4.00 -8.93 0.33
CA SER A 37 -4.67 -10.23 0.23
C SER A 37 -4.49 -10.89 -1.13
N GLN A 38 -4.75 -12.19 -1.20
CA GLN A 38 -4.84 -12.92 -2.48
C GLN A 38 -5.85 -12.29 -3.44
N ARG A 39 -6.97 -11.77 -2.93
CA ARG A 39 -7.97 -11.05 -3.75
C ARG A 39 -7.39 -9.76 -4.34
N ALA A 40 -6.62 -9.00 -3.57
CA ALA A 40 -5.97 -7.78 -4.06
C ALA A 40 -4.90 -8.11 -5.10
N MET A 41 -4.07 -9.13 -4.84
CA MET A 41 -3.08 -9.64 -5.78
C MET A 41 -3.71 -10.04 -7.11
N ALA A 42 -4.84 -10.76 -7.08
CA ALA A 42 -5.59 -11.14 -8.27
C ALA A 42 -6.24 -9.94 -8.98
N LYS A 43 -6.86 -9.00 -8.24
CA LYS A 43 -7.51 -7.82 -8.82
C LYS A 43 -6.52 -6.94 -9.58
N TYR A 44 -5.33 -6.74 -9.01
CA TYR A 44 -4.31 -5.82 -9.54
C TYR A 44 -3.18 -6.54 -10.29
N SER A 45 -3.32 -7.85 -10.54
CA SER A 45 -2.35 -8.67 -11.26
C SER A 45 -0.92 -8.52 -10.74
N LEU A 46 -0.75 -8.50 -9.42
CA LEU A 46 0.54 -8.30 -8.75
C LEU A 46 0.87 -9.45 -7.80
N ALA A 47 2.14 -9.85 -7.77
CA ALA A 47 2.66 -10.83 -6.83
C ALA A 47 3.09 -10.19 -5.50
N ASP A 48 3.50 -8.91 -5.56
CA ASP A 48 3.85 -8.10 -4.40
C ASP A 48 3.77 -6.60 -4.74
N LEU A 49 3.89 -5.75 -3.71
CA LEU A 49 3.96 -4.30 -3.85
C LEU A 49 5.37 -3.87 -4.30
N ARG A 50 5.45 -3.17 -5.44
CA ARG A 50 6.73 -2.85 -6.10
C ARG A 50 7.64 -1.87 -5.35
N TYR A 51 7.08 -1.12 -4.41
CA TYR A 51 7.77 -0.05 -3.68
C TYR A 51 8.13 -0.43 -2.24
N VAL A 52 7.82 -1.65 -1.82
CA VAL A 52 8.15 -2.12 -0.48
C VAL A 52 9.64 -2.41 -0.41
N ASP A 53 10.30 -1.77 0.54
CA ASP A 53 11.67 -2.07 0.96
C ASP A 53 11.72 -2.07 2.51
N GLU A 54 12.76 -2.67 3.06
CA GLU A 54 12.92 -2.79 4.53
C GLU A 54 13.16 -1.44 5.23
N LYS A 55 13.41 -0.35 4.49
CA LYS A 55 13.67 0.98 5.10
C LYS A 55 12.37 1.69 5.43
N CYS A 56 11.40 1.65 4.54
CA CYS A 56 10.13 2.35 4.71
C CYS A 56 8.95 1.43 5.01
N PHE A 57 9.08 0.12 4.80
CA PHE A 57 7.99 -0.83 5.02
C PHE A 57 8.47 -2.07 5.79
N GLU A 58 7.86 -2.29 6.94
CA GLU A 58 8.09 -3.48 7.76
C GLU A 58 7.04 -4.55 7.41
N LEU A 59 7.47 -5.73 6.98
CA LEU A 59 6.58 -6.88 6.82
C LEU A 59 6.27 -7.47 8.20
N VAL A 60 5.10 -7.16 8.75
CA VAL A 60 4.70 -7.56 10.11
C VAL A 60 3.91 -8.88 10.15
N TYR A 61 3.45 -9.36 8.99
CA TYR A 61 2.76 -10.63 8.86
C TYR A 61 2.90 -11.18 7.43
N ASP A 62 3.26 -12.46 7.31
CA ASP A 62 3.43 -13.15 6.02
C ASP A 62 2.90 -14.60 6.11
N LYS A 63 1.65 -14.80 5.69
CA LYS A 63 1.04 -16.14 5.48
C LYS A 63 0.13 -16.08 4.25
N GLU A 64 -1.16 -16.36 4.41
CA GLU A 64 -2.14 -16.25 3.32
C GLU A 64 -2.36 -14.80 2.83
N VAL A 65 -1.98 -13.84 3.66
CA VAL A 65 -1.99 -12.41 3.40
C VAL A 65 -0.65 -11.84 3.82
N LYS A 66 -0.26 -10.71 3.23
CA LYS A 66 0.88 -9.92 3.68
C LYS A 66 0.38 -8.63 4.31
N ILE A 67 0.94 -8.27 5.46
CA ILE A 67 0.67 -6.98 6.11
C ILE A 67 1.97 -6.20 6.19
N TYR A 68 1.99 -5.06 5.51
CA TYR A 68 3.11 -4.13 5.56
C TYR A 68 2.75 -2.95 6.45
N LYS A 69 3.67 -2.53 7.31
CA LYS A 69 3.55 -1.33 8.13
C LYS A 69 4.45 -0.24 7.57
N SER A 70 3.90 0.94 7.30
CA SER A 70 4.69 2.10 6.89
C SER A 70 5.49 2.64 8.07
N LEU A 71 6.79 2.79 7.87
CA LEU A 71 7.74 3.41 8.80
C LEU A 71 8.05 4.86 8.41
N CYS A 72 7.94 5.17 7.12
CA CYS A 72 8.29 6.47 6.57
C CYS A 72 7.11 7.43 6.60
N ARG A 73 7.48 8.71 6.63
CA ARG A 73 6.60 9.86 6.56
C ARG A 73 7.22 10.94 5.67
N LEU A 74 6.41 11.72 4.97
CA LEU A 74 6.85 12.83 4.12
C LEU A 74 6.62 14.19 4.76
N THR A 75 5.86 14.24 5.86
CA THR A 75 5.48 15.45 6.59
C THR A 75 6.09 15.55 7.98
#